data_AF-A0A8H8JS21-F1
#
_entry.id   AF-A0A8H8JS21-F1
#
_cell.length_a   1.000
_cell.length_b   1.000
_cell.length_c   1.000
_cell.angle_alpha   90.00
_cell.angle_beta   90.00
_cell.angle_gamma   90.00
#
_symmetry.space_group_name_H-M   'P 1'
#
loop_
_entity.id
_entity.type
_entity.pdbx_description
1 polymer ?
#
loop_
_entity_poly.entity_id
_entity_poly.type
_entity_poly.pdbx_seq_one_letter_code
_entity_poly.pdbx_strand_id
1 'polypeptide(L)'
;MQVRAINFKIIHGKLLDFNDIVEELPQQPTVSTVVELAAEVDDVRNTLRILRSDPRNCEDENFDAFTWRSGLWMATRFSNPILRARCIHSLEKQNLRADQYLWFYREFDITDWADKVVDLLSAPSTSLTIDEINNMGTDLLAVVIVEREGRLKEEAQRLKEAGQQLKEEGQQLKEETQRLKEETQRLRNELEMLRPAKRLRTRRT
;
A
#
# COMPACT_ATOMS: atom_id res chain seq x y z
N MET A 1 12.87 38.35 17.76
CA MET A 1 12.02 37.53 16.86
C MET A 1 10.75 38.33 16.56
N GLN A 2 10.53 38.77 15.33
CA GLN A 2 9.29 39.45 14.93
C GLN A 2 8.25 38.38 14.57
N VAL A 3 7.22 38.21 15.41
CA VAL A 3 6.06 37.38 15.07
C VAL A 3 5.22 38.20 14.08
N ARG A 4 5.21 37.82 12.80
CA ARG A 4 4.32 38.41 11.80
C ARG A 4 2.91 37.85 12.01
N ALA A 5 2.01 38.66 12.56
CA ALA A 5 0.59 38.34 12.57
C ALA A 5 0.03 38.48 11.14
N ILE A 6 -0.59 37.42 10.62
CA ILE A 6 -1.26 37.43 9.32
C ILE A 6 -2.76 37.31 9.57
N ASN A 7 -3.51 38.31 9.11
CA ASN A 7 -4.96 38.37 9.30
C ASN A 7 -5.69 37.73 8.13
N PHE A 8 -6.53 36.75 8.41
CA PHE A 8 -7.41 36.12 7.42
C PHE A 8 -8.85 36.61 7.62
N LYS A 9 -9.52 37.00 6.54
CA LYS A 9 -10.97 37.29 6.56
C LYS A 9 -11.75 36.04 6.19
N ILE A 10 -12.62 35.60 7.10
CA ILE A 10 -13.40 34.36 6.98
C ILE A 10 -14.87 34.69 7.26
N ILE A 11 -15.77 34.02 6.53
CA ILE A 11 -17.21 34.14 6.75
C ILE A 11 -17.57 33.35 8.02
N HIS A 12 -18.22 34.00 8.98
CA HIS A 12 -18.60 33.42 10.28
C HIS A 12 -19.26 32.04 10.16
N GLY A 13 -20.17 31.86 9.20
CA GLY A 13 -20.88 30.59 8.99
C GLY A 13 -19.97 29.39 8.67
N LYS A 14 -18.77 29.62 8.12
CA LYS A 14 -17.79 28.55 7.84
C LYS A 14 -16.94 28.19 9.06
N LEU A 15 -16.93 29.04 10.09
CA LEU A 15 -16.23 28.79 11.35
C LEU A 15 -17.10 28.06 12.37
N LEU A 16 -18.43 28.06 12.18
CA LEU A 16 -19.36 27.36 13.07
C LEU A 16 -19.15 25.85 13.13
N ASP A 17 -18.51 25.27 12.11
CA ASP A 17 -18.19 23.84 12.08
C ASP A 17 -16.97 23.48 12.96
N PHE A 18 -16.28 24.47 13.52
CA PHE A 18 -15.12 24.29 14.40
C PHE A 18 -15.54 24.47 15.85
N ASN A 19 -15.84 23.36 16.54
CA ASN A 19 -16.38 23.39 17.90
C ASN A 19 -15.51 24.21 18.87
N ASP A 20 -14.20 24.03 18.83
CA ASP A 20 -13.28 24.69 19.77
C ASP A 20 -13.14 26.19 19.48
N ILE A 21 -13.28 26.60 18.21
CA ILE A 21 -13.25 28.02 17.83
C ILE A 21 -14.56 28.70 18.19
N VAL A 22 -15.69 27.98 18.09
CA VAL A 22 -17.02 28.52 18.44
C VAL A 22 -17.10 28.89 19.93
N GLU A 23 -16.42 28.17 20.81
CA GLU A 23 -16.36 28.52 22.24
C GLU A 23 -15.67 29.87 22.49
N GLU A 24 -14.69 30.23 21.66
CA GLU A 24 -13.98 31.51 21.75
C GLU A 24 -14.70 32.67 21.05
N LEU A 25 -15.73 32.36 20.24
CA LEU A 25 -16.50 33.39 19.54
C LEU A 25 -17.56 34.02 20.46
N PRO A 26 -17.69 35.36 20.46
CA PRO A 26 -18.72 36.03 21.24
C PRO A 26 -20.12 35.63 20.73
N GLN A 27 -21.05 35.37 21.66
CA GLN A 27 -22.42 34.93 21.33
C GLN A 27 -23.25 35.98 20.59
N GLN A 28 -22.80 37.24 20.55
CA GLN A 28 -23.42 38.29 19.75
C GLN A 28 -22.45 38.71 18.62
N PRO A 29 -22.96 38.88 17.39
CA PRO A 29 -22.13 39.28 16.25
C PRO A 29 -21.65 40.72 16.43
N THR A 30 -20.45 40.90 16.99
CA THR A 30 -19.73 42.16 16.97
C THR A 30 -19.18 42.43 15.56
N VAL A 31 -18.90 43.70 15.23
CA VAL A 31 -18.47 44.13 13.88
C VAL A 31 -17.19 43.45 13.39
N SER A 32 -16.32 43.00 14.31
CA SER A 32 -15.12 42.23 14.00
C SER A 32 -14.63 41.51 15.26
N THR A 33 -14.51 40.18 15.20
CA THR A 33 -13.84 39.37 16.24
C THR A 33 -12.49 38.92 15.71
N VAL A 34 -11.44 39.10 16.50
CA VAL A 34 -10.11 38.57 16.20
C VAL A 34 -9.91 37.33 17.07
N VAL A 35 -9.66 36.18 16.43
CA VAL A 35 -9.31 34.93 17.10
C VAL A 35 -7.84 34.64 16.80
N GLU A 36 -7.05 34.45 17.85
CA GLU A 36 -5.63 34.12 17.71
C GLU A 36 -5.49 32.60 17.66
N LEU A 37 -5.07 32.07 16.51
CA LEU A 37 -4.86 30.64 16.32
C LEU A 37 -3.37 30.31 16.49
N ALA A 38 -3.06 29.39 17.40
CA ALA A 38 -1.72 28.81 17.53
C ALA A 38 -1.50 27.74 16.43
N ALA A 39 -1.40 28.16 15.18
CA ALA A 39 -1.26 27.31 14.00
C ALA A 39 -0.25 27.89 13.00
N GLU A 40 0.35 27.02 12.18
CA GLU A 40 1.21 27.46 11.08
C GLU A 40 0.38 28.18 10.00
N VAL A 41 0.92 29.28 9.48
CA VAL A 41 0.23 30.14 8.50
C VAL A 41 -0.19 29.35 7.26
N ASP A 42 0.66 28.43 6.81
CA ASP A 42 0.39 27.62 5.63
C ASP A 42 -0.69 26.57 5.90
N ASP A 43 -0.75 26.01 7.11
CA ASP A 43 -1.83 25.09 7.49
C ASP A 43 -3.19 25.79 7.50
N VAL A 44 -3.24 27.00 8.06
CA VAL A 44 -4.45 27.83 8.04
C VAL A 44 -4.82 28.18 6.61
N ARG A 45 -3.86 28.60 5.78
CA ARG A 45 -4.13 28.96 4.38
C ARG A 45 -4.65 27.77 3.58
N ASN A 46 -4.03 26.61 3.70
CA ASN A 46 -4.43 25.39 3.00
C ASN A 46 -5.81 24.91 3.46
N THR A 47 -6.08 24.95 4.75
CA THR A 47 -7.39 24.61 5.30
C THR A 47 -8.47 25.56 4.81
N LEU A 48 -8.20 26.86 4.75
CA LEU A 48 -9.14 27.83 4.19
C LEU A 48 -9.40 27.61 2.69
N ARG A 49 -8.39 27.14 1.94
CA ARG A 49 -8.61 26.72 0.54
C ARG A 49 -9.58 25.55 0.47
N ILE A 50 -9.43 24.53 1.32
CA ILE A 50 -10.36 23.38 1.41
C ILE A 50 -11.77 23.79 1.84
N LEU A 51 -11.92 24.75 2.75
CA LEU A 51 -13.23 25.20 3.23
C LEU A 51 -13.99 26.08 2.22
N ARG A 52 -13.23 26.79 1.39
CA ARG A 52 -13.76 27.65 0.32
C ARG A 52 -14.12 26.86 -0.93
N SER A 53 -13.51 25.70 -1.15
CA SER A 53 -13.90 24.82 -2.23
C SER A 53 -15.34 24.34 -2.05
N ASP A 54 -16.07 24.27 -3.16
CA ASP A 54 -17.47 23.83 -3.12
C ASP A 54 -17.50 22.37 -2.63
N PRO A 55 -18.18 22.06 -1.52
CA PRO A 55 -18.30 20.68 -1.06
C PRO A 55 -18.91 19.75 -2.11
N ARG A 56 -19.68 20.29 -3.07
CA ARG A 56 -20.28 19.51 -4.18
C ARG A 56 -19.30 19.20 -5.30
N ASN A 57 -18.28 20.04 -5.51
CA ASN A 57 -17.30 19.88 -6.60
C ASN A 57 -15.91 19.48 -6.06
N CYS A 58 -15.81 19.06 -4.80
CA CYS A 58 -14.50 18.82 -4.21
C CYS A 58 -13.77 17.59 -4.73
N GLU A 59 -14.48 16.70 -5.42
CA GLU A 59 -13.85 15.59 -6.13
C GLU A 59 -13.05 16.06 -7.35
N ASP A 60 -13.36 17.25 -7.89
CA ASP A 60 -12.66 17.85 -9.03
C ASP A 60 -11.45 18.70 -8.60
N GLU A 61 -11.41 19.13 -7.34
CA GLU A 61 -10.28 19.88 -6.81
C GLU A 61 -9.16 18.93 -6.37
N ASN A 62 -8.21 18.71 -7.28
CA ASN A 62 -7.02 17.90 -7.06
C ASN A 62 -6.01 18.60 -6.14
N PHE A 63 -6.36 18.71 -4.85
CA PHE A 63 -5.42 19.13 -3.83
C PHE A 63 -4.37 18.05 -3.58
N ASP A 64 -3.14 18.47 -3.33
CA ASP A 64 -2.05 17.57 -2.97
C ASP A 64 -2.21 17.02 -1.53
N ALA A 65 -1.47 15.96 -1.24
CA ALA A 65 -1.49 15.33 0.08
C ALA A 65 -1.09 16.30 1.20
N PHE A 66 -0.23 17.28 0.90
CA PHE A 66 0.18 18.31 1.86
C PHE A 66 -0.98 19.23 2.25
N THR A 67 -1.76 19.69 1.28
CA THR A 67 -2.94 20.52 1.53
C THR A 67 -3.96 19.76 2.36
N TRP A 68 -4.23 18.49 2.02
CA TRP A 68 -5.13 17.65 2.81
C TRP A 68 -4.61 17.36 4.22
N ARG A 69 -3.29 17.20 4.38
CA ARG A 69 -2.64 17.07 5.69
C ARG A 69 -2.86 18.30 6.56
N SER A 70 -2.62 19.49 6.02
CA SER A 70 -2.91 20.75 6.71
C SER A 70 -4.38 20.83 7.16
N GLY A 71 -5.30 20.47 6.26
CA GLY A 71 -6.74 20.41 6.56
C GLY A 71 -7.07 19.43 7.69
N LEU A 72 -6.51 18.24 7.63
CA LEU A 72 -6.69 17.19 8.63
C LEU A 72 -6.14 17.59 10.00
N TRP A 73 -4.98 18.25 10.02
CA TRP A 73 -4.36 18.76 11.24
C TRP A 73 -5.23 19.83 11.90
N MET A 74 -5.67 20.83 11.13
CA MET A 74 -6.58 21.85 11.64
C MET A 74 -7.92 21.25 12.11
N ALA A 75 -8.47 20.30 11.36
CA ALA A 75 -9.72 19.64 11.72
C ALA A 75 -9.61 18.86 13.03
N THR A 76 -8.49 18.19 13.25
CA THR A 76 -8.22 17.43 14.49
C THR A 76 -7.96 18.38 15.66
N ARG A 77 -7.17 19.43 15.44
CA ARG A 77 -6.76 20.39 16.48
C ARG A 77 -7.90 21.22 17.04
N PHE A 78 -8.89 21.54 16.21
CA PHE A 78 -10.04 22.40 16.51
C PHE A 78 -11.38 21.64 16.44
N SER A 79 -11.32 20.31 16.59
CA SER A 79 -12.49 19.43 16.74
C SER A 79 -13.58 19.62 15.67
N ASN A 80 -13.19 19.66 14.39
CA ASN A 80 -14.11 19.73 13.25
C ASN A 80 -14.26 18.33 12.60
N PRO A 81 -15.27 17.53 12.99
CA PRO A 81 -15.41 16.16 12.50
C PRO A 81 -15.77 16.08 11.02
N ILE A 82 -16.51 17.06 10.48
CA ILE A 82 -16.94 17.08 9.07
C ILE A 82 -15.73 17.27 8.16
N LEU A 83 -14.89 18.27 8.47
CA LEU A 83 -13.66 18.52 7.73
C LEU A 83 -12.70 17.33 7.89
N ARG A 84 -12.58 16.77 9.11
CA ARG A 84 -11.73 15.60 9.36
C ARG A 84 -12.12 14.43 8.47
N ALA A 85 -13.39 14.04 8.45
CA ALA A 85 -13.90 12.96 7.61
C ALA A 85 -13.65 13.22 6.12
N ARG A 86 -13.87 14.46 5.66
CA ARG A 86 -13.60 14.86 4.28
C ARG A 86 -12.11 14.75 3.92
N CYS A 87 -11.21 15.21 4.78
CA CYS A 87 -9.77 15.11 4.54
C CYS A 87 -9.31 13.65 4.49
N ILE A 88 -9.81 12.79 5.39
CA ILE A 88 -9.52 11.35 5.39
C ILE A 88 -9.97 10.73 4.07
N HIS A 89 -11.24 10.91 3.68
CA HIS A 89 -11.78 10.37 2.42
C HIS A 89 -10.97 10.82 1.19
N SER A 90 -10.58 12.09 1.13
CA SER A 90 -9.74 12.58 0.03
C SER A 90 -8.34 11.97 0.04
N LEU A 91 -7.72 11.78 1.21
CA LEU A 91 -6.41 11.15 1.32
C LEU A 91 -6.45 9.67 0.96
N GLU A 92 -7.55 8.96 1.23
CA GLU A 92 -7.71 7.55 0.83
C GLU A 92 -7.74 7.36 -0.69
N LYS A 93 -8.25 8.36 -1.42
CA LYS A 93 -8.23 8.38 -2.89
C LYS A 93 -6.83 8.68 -3.46
N GLN A 94 -5.91 9.16 -2.64
CA GLN A 94 -4.54 9.44 -3.06
C GLN A 94 -3.70 8.16 -3.03
N ASN A 95 -2.74 8.05 -3.96
CA ASN A 95 -1.80 6.94 -4.00
C ASN A 95 -0.66 7.14 -2.97
N LEU A 96 -1.02 7.18 -1.69
CA LEU A 96 -0.08 7.35 -0.60
C LEU A 96 0.78 6.11 -0.40
N ARG A 97 2.03 6.32 0.01
CA ARG A 97 2.95 5.25 0.37
C ARG A 97 2.68 4.75 1.80
N ALA A 98 3.22 3.57 2.12
CA ALA A 98 3.04 2.96 3.44
C ALA A 98 3.58 3.83 4.59
N ASP A 99 4.72 4.51 4.39
CA ASP A 99 5.29 5.46 5.36
C ASP A 99 4.35 6.63 5.64
N GLN A 100 3.67 7.13 4.61
CA GLN A 100 2.71 8.22 4.73
C GLN A 100 1.45 7.76 5.47
N TYR A 101 0.87 6.61 5.08
CA TYR A 101 -0.28 6.03 5.77
C TYR A 101 0.01 5.79 7.26
N LEU A 102 1.18 5.25 7.58
CA LEU A 102 1.61 5.02 8.95
C LEU A 102 1.72 6.33 9.73
N TRP A 103 2.34 7.35 9.15
CA TRP A 103 2.47 8.65 9.78
C TRP A 103 1.10 9.27 10.08
N PHE A 104 0.17 9.27 9.12
CA PHE A 104 -1.19 9.77 9.32
C PHE A 104 -1.97 8.96 10.37
N TYR A 105 -1.87 7.63 10.32
CA TYR A 105 -2.50 6.74 11.29
C TYR A 105 -2.08 7.08 12.73
N ARG A 106 -0.79 7.29 12.96
CA ARG A 106 -0.24 7.62 14.29
C ARG A 106 -0.54 9.06 14.71
N GLU A 107 -0.32 10.01 13.83
CA GLU A 107 -0.45 11.44 14.15
C GLU A 107 -1.90 11.85 14.41
N PHE A 108 -2.86 11.26 13.69
CA PHE A 108 -4.27 11.68 13.72
C PHE A 108 -5.22 10.61 14.26
N ASP A 109 -4.69 9.50 14.78
CA ASP A 109 -5.46 8.39 15.35
C ASP A 109 -6.57 7.90 14.40
N ILE A 110 -6.19 7.54 13.17
CA ILE A 110 -7.13 7.07 12.13
C ILE A 110 -7.21 5.55 12.20
N THR A 111 -7.95 5.01 13.16
CA THR A 111 -8.01 3.55 13.41
C THR A 111 -8.43 2.73 12.20
N ASP A 112 -9.28 3.29 11.31
CA ASP A 112 -9.75 2.64 10.09
C ASP A 112 -8.62 2.32 9.09
N TRP A 113 -7.45 2.93 9.25
CA TRP A 113 -6.28 2.70 8.39
C TRP A 113 -5.34 1.61 8.91
N ALA A 114 -5.60 1.05 10.11
CA ALA A 114 -4.74 0.03 10.71
C ALA A 114 -4.52 -1.17 9.77
N ASP A 115 -5.59 -1.76 9.26
CA ASP A 115 -5.52 -2.93 8.37
C ASP A 115 -4.79 -2.59 7.05
N LYS A 116 -5.06 -1.41 6.48
CA LYS A 116 -4.37 -0.94 5.26
C LYS A 116 -2.87 -0.79 5.48
N VAL A 117 -2.47 -0.21 6.62
CA VAL A 117 -1.06 -0.05 6.99
C VAL A 117 -0.40 -1.42 7.15
N VAL A 118 -1.06 -2.35 7.86
CA VAL A 118 -0.57 -3.72 8.02
C VAL A 118 -0.42 -4.42 6.67
N ASP A 119 -1.40 -4.32 5.79
CA ASP A 119 -1.35 -4.96 4.47
C ASP A 119 -0.22 -4.42 3.59
N LEU A 120 -0.06 -3.09 3.54
CA LEU A 120 1.00 -2.43 2.76
C LEU A 120 2.39 -2.75 3.32
N LEU A 121 2.54 -2.71 4.64
CA LEU A 121 3.80 -3.01 5.30
C LEU A 121 4.08 -4.51 5.37
N SER A 122 3.11 -5.39 5.23
CA SER A 122 3.31 -6.85 5.19
C SER A 122 3.54 -7.39 3.78
N ALA A 123 3.57 -6.51 2.77
CA ALA A 123 3.89 -6.91 1.40
C ALA A 123 5.35 -7.42 1.30
N PRO A 124 5.62 -8.52 0.57
CA PRO A 124 6.98 -9.07 0.42
C PRO A 124 7.97 -8.13 -0.29
N SER A 125 7.46 -7.18 -1.09
CA SER A 125 8.25 -6.26 -1.90
C SER A 125 8.76 -5.03 -1.15
N THR A 126 8.32 -4.79 0.09
CA THR A 126 8.70 -3.62 0.86
C THR A 126 9.80 -3.97 1.86
N SER A 127 10.99 -3.40 1.68
CA SER A 127 12.00 -3.38 2.74
C SER A 127 11.56 -2.38 3.82
N LEU A 128 11.38 -2.82 5.05
CA LEU A 128 11.09 -1.91 6.16
C LEU A 128 12.33 -1.08 6.45
N THR A 129 12.20 0.22 6.32
CA THR A 129 13.22 1.18 6.72
C THR A 129 13.25 1.33 8.24
N ILE A 130 14.40 1.74 8.78
CA ILE A 130 14.55 1.99 10.23
C ILE A 130 13.55 3.05 10.70
N ASP A 131 13.29 4.07 9.88
CA ASP A 131 12.35 5.15 10.22
C ASP A 131 10.91 4.64 10.28
N GLU A 132 10.48 3.78 9.35
CA GLU A 132 9.16 3.14 9.43
C GLU A 132 9.03 2.29 10.69
N ILE A 133 10.07 1.55 11.06
CA ILE A 133 10.08 0.72 12.28
C ILE A 133 9.95 1.57 13.54
N ASN A 134 10.72 2.66 13.62
CA ASN A 134 10.68 3.57 14.75
C ASN A 134 9.31 4.27 14.87
N ASN A 135 8.71 4.64 13.74
CA ASN A 135 7.40 5.29 13.70
C ASN A 135 6.24 4.30 13.92
N MET A 136 6.43 3.01 13.63
CA MET A 136 5.39 1.99 13.82
C MET A 136 5.01 1.79 15.28
N GLY A 137 5.95 1.90 16.21
CA GLY A 137 5.75 1.44 17.59
C GLY A 137 5.68 -0.09 17.72
N THR A 138 5.84 -0.61 18.94
CA THR A 138 6.00 -2.05 19.19
C THR A 138 4.77 -2.88 18.83
N ASP A 139 3.58 -2.35 19.10
CA ASP A 139 2.33 -3.11 18.94
C ASP A 139 2.02 -3.37 17.47
N LEU A 140 2.12 -2.35 16.63
CA LEU A 140 1.90 -2.46 15.19
C LEU A 140 3.02 -3.26 14.52
N LEU A 141 4.27 -3.06 14.96
CA LEU A 141 5.40 -3.84 14.45
C LEU A 141 5.21 -5.34 14.71
N ALA A 142 4.73 -5.72 15.90
CA ALA A 142 4.45 -7.13 16.21
C ALA A 142 3.42 -7.73 15.25
N VAL A 143 2.34 -7.00 14.95
CA VAL A 143 1.32 -7.43 13.97
C VAL A 143 1.93 -7.60 12.57
N VAL A 144 2.68 -6.60 12.09
CA VAL A 144 3.33 -6.66 10.76
C VAL A 144 4.31 -7.82 10.65
N ILE A 145 5.09 -8.10 11.70
CA ILE A 145 6.03 -9.23 11.72
C ILE A 145 5.27 -10.56 11.63
N VAL A 146 4.21 -10.74 12.43
CA VAL A 146 3.40 -11.97 12.42
C VAL A 146 2.79 -12.22 11.05
N GLU A 147 2.21 -11.19 10.43
CA GLU A 147 1.63 -11.26 9.08
C GLU A 147 2.69 -11.63 8.02
N ARG A 148 3.86 -10.98 8.06
CA ARG A 148 4.98 -11.30 7.15
C ARG A 148 5.46 -12.75 7.33
N GLU A 149 5.62 -13.20 8.57
CA GLU A 149 6.05 -14.57 8.85
C GLU A 149 5.03 -15.59 8.36
N GLY A 150 3.73 -15.30 8.53
CA GLY A 150 2.63 -16.11 7.99
C GLY A 150 2.73 -16.26 6.47
N ARG A 151 2.85 -15.14 5.75
CA ARG A 151 2.98 -15.14 4.28
C ARG A 151 4.20 -15.93 3.80
N LEU A 152 5.34 -15.78 4.48
CA LEU A 152 6.57 -16.54 4.17
C LEU A 152 6.39 -18.04 4.39
N LYS A 153 5.68 -18.46 5.44
CA LYS A 153 5.38 -19.88 5.70
C LYS A 153 4.50 -20.47 4.60
N GLU A 154 3.48 -19.75 4.16
CA GLU A 154 2.61 -20.19 3.06
C GLU A 154 3.35 -20.29 1.73
N GLU A 155 4.23 -19.33 1.43
CA GLU A 155 5.09 -19.38 0.24
C GLU A 155 6.06 -20.57 0.30
N ALA A 156 6.72 -20.79 1.43
CA ALA A 156 7.62 -21.92 1.62
C ALA A 156 6.91 -23.27 1.44
N GLN A 157 5.66 -23.39 1.93
CA GLN A 157 4.85 -24.58 1.75
C GLN A 157 4.48 -24.81 0.28
N ARG A 158 4.07 -23.76 -0.44
CA ARG A 158 3.79 -23.82 -1.89
C ARG A 158 5.02 -24.25 -2.70
N LEU A 159 6.19 -23.69 -2.38
CA LEU A 159 7.45 -24.07 -3.03
C LEU A 159 7.83 -25.53 -2.75
N LYS A 160 7.58 -26.02 -1.54
CA LYS A 160 7.80 -27.43 -1.19
C LYS A 160 6.92 -28.37 -1.99
N GLU A 161 5.64 -28.03 -2.14
CA GLU A 161 4.69 -28.80 -2.96
C GLU A 161 5.09 -28.81 -4.43
N ALA A 162 5.46 -27.65 -4.99
CA ALA A 162 5.97 -27.55 -6.36
C ALA A 162 7.25 -28.38 -6.56
N GLY A 163 8.17 -28.37 -5.59
CA GLY A 163 9.38 -29.18 -5.63
C GLY A 163 9.10 -30.69 -5.63
N GLN A 164 8.07 -31.12 -4.91
CA GLN A 164 7.64 -32.52 -4.90
C GLN A 164 7.04 -32.94 -6.24
N GLN A 165 6.20 -32.09 -6.86
CA GLN A 165 5.65 -32.32 -8.20
C GLN A 165 6.76 -32.45 -9.25
N LEU A 166 7.73 -31.52 -9.26
CA LEU A 166 8.87 -31.58 -10.17
C LEU A 166 9.71 -32.85 -10.00
N LYS A 167 9.82 -33.36 -8.77
CA LYS A 167 10.54 -34.62 -8.50
C LYS A 167 9.80 -35.82 -9.09
N GLU A 168 8.48 -35.85 -9.00
CA GLU A 168 7.64 -36.89 -9.57
C GLU A 168 7.69 -36.87 -11.11
N GLU A 169 7.57 -35.69 -11.71
CA GLU A 169 7.75 -35.50 -13.16
C GLU A 169 9.14 -35.94 -13.63
N GLY A 170 10.19 -35.57 -12.89
CA GLY A 170 11.55 -35.98 -13.19
C GLY A 170 11.77 -37.51 -13.11
N GLN A 171 11.02 -38.20 -12.25
CA GLN A 171 11.04 -39.66 -12.19
C GLN A 171 10.32 -40.29 -13.38
N GLN A 172 9.15 -39.76 -13.76
CA GLN A 172 8.42 -40.20 -14.95
C GLN A 172 9.27 -40.04 -16.23
N LEU A 173 9.94 -38.90 -16.39
CA LEU A 173 10.84 -38.65 -17.53
C LEU A 173 12.03 -39.63 -17.56
N LYS A 174 12.58 -40.02 -16.40
CA LYS A 174 13.63 -41.04 -16.34
C LYS A 174 13.14 -42.40 -16.80
N GLU A 175 11.94 -42.80 -16.37
CA GLU A 175 11.30 -44.05 -16.79
C GLU A 175 11.02 -44.06 -18.30
N GLU A 176 10.50 -42.96 -18.85
CA GLU A 176 10.25 -42.81 -20.28
C GLU A 176 11.55 -42.87 -21.09
N THR A 177 12.60 -42.19 -20.63
CA THR A 177 13.93 -42.24 -21.25
C THR A 177 14.48 -43.66 -21.29
N GLN A 178 14.27 -44.44 -20.22
CA GLN A 178 14.71 -45.83 -20.15
C GLN A 178 13.94 -46.71 -21.15
N ARG A 179 12.62 -46.55 -21.26
CA ARG A 179 11.80 -47.24 -22.25
C ARG A 179 12.25 -46.94 -23.69
N LEU A 180 12.51 -45.68 -24.00
CA LEU A 180 13.02 -45.25 -25.32
C LEU A 180 14.38 -45.87 -25.65
N LYS A 181 15.28 -45.98 -24.66
CA LYS A 181 16.57 -46.67 -24.85
C LYS A 181 16.39 -48.14 -25.19
N GLU A 182 15.49 -48.83 -24.50
CA GLU A 182 15.18 -50.24 -24.76
C GLU A 182 14.59 -50.45 -26.15
N GLU A 183 13.65 -49.59 -26.55
CA GLU A 183 13.06 -49.61 -27.89
C GLU A 183 14.10 -49.36 -28.99
N THR A 184 14.99 -48.37 -28.79
CA THR A 184 16.09 -48.10 -29.72
C THR A 184 17.02 -49.30 -29.87
N GLN A 185 17.31 -50.01 -28.77
CA GLN A 185 18.15 -51.20 -28.81
C GLN A 185 17.47 -52.36 -29.55
N ARG A 186 16.16 -52.56 -29.35
CA ARG A 186 15.38 -53.55 -30.11
C ARG A 186 15.41 -53.27 -31.61
N LEU A 187 15.16 -52.02 -32.01
CA LEU A 187 15.21 -51.60 -33.41
C LEU A 187 16.62 -51.80 -34.02
N ARG A 188 17.69 -51.54 -33.26
CA ARG A 188 19.06 -51.84 -33.72
C ARG A 188 19.27 -53.33 -33.98
N ASN A 189 18.82 -54.19 -33.06
CA ASN A 189 18.95 -55.63 -33.20
C ASN A 189 18.14 -56.14 -34.43
N GLU A 190 16.92 -55.65 -34.63
CA GLU A 190 16.10 -55.98 -35.80
C GLU A 190 16.79 -55.55 -37.11
N LEU A 191 17.35 -54.34 -37.15
CA LEU A 191 18.09 -53.84 -38.32
C LEU A 191 19.31 -54.71 -38.62
N GLU A 192 20.01 -55.21 -37.60
CA GLU A 192 21.16 -56.11 -37.76
C GLU A 192 20.74 -57.48 -38.31
N MET A 193 19.62 -58.03 -37.84
CA MET A 193 19.04 -59.28 -38.37
C MET A 193 18.60 -59.17 -39.83
N LEU A 194 18.26 -57.96 -40.30
CA LEU A 194 17.91 -57.70 -41.71
C LEU A 194 19.13 -57.48 -42.62
N ARG A 195 20.34 -57.28 -42.08
CA ARG A 195 21.57 -57.10 -42.87
C ARG A 195 22.08 -58.31 -43.69
N PRO A 196 21.81 -59.60 -43.38
CA PRO A 196 22.39 -60.72 -44.14
C PRO A 196 21.97 -60.78 -45.62
N ALA A 197 20.90 -60.09 -46.04
CA ALA A 197 20.44 -60.12 -47.43
C ALA A 197 21.33 -59.35 -48.43
N LYS A 198 22.24 -58.47 -47.98
CA LYS A 198 23.09 -57.68 -48.89
C LYS A 198 24.45 -58.30 -49.23
N ARG A 199 24.92 -59.34 -48.52
CA ARG A 199 26.24 -59.94 -48.76
C ARG A 199 26.24 -61.12 -49.75
N LEU A 200 25.09 -61.69 -50.09
CA LEU A 200 25.00 -62.82 -51.04
C LEU A 200 24.92 -62.40 -52.52
N ARG A 201 24.87 -61.10 -52.83
CA ARG A 201 24.81 -60.60 -54.23
C ARG A 201 26.16 -60.20 -54.84
N THR A 202 27.25 -60.14 -54.07
CA THR A 202 28.57 -59.69 -54.57
C THR A 202 29.60 -60.80 -54.77
N ARG A 203 29.21 -62.09 -54.67
CA ARG A 203 30.13 -63.24 -54.87
C ARG A 203 29.86 -64.07 -56.13
N ARG A 204 29.07 -63.54 -57.07
CA ARG A 204 28.84 -64.13 -58.41
C ARG A 204 29.07 -63.07 -59.49
N THR A 205 30.33 -62.87 -59.87
CA THR A 205 30.77 -62.41 -61.19
C THR A 205 32.23 -62.78 -61.32
#